data_AF-A0A7J2YYR8-F1
#
_entry.id   AF-A0A7J2YYR8-F1
#
_cell.length_a   1.000
_cell.length_b   1.000
_cell.length_c   1.000
_cell.angle_alpha   90.00
_cell.angle_beta   90.00
_cell.angle_gamma   90.00
#
_symmetry.space_group_name_H-M   'P 1'
#
loop_
_entity.id
_entity.type
_entity.pdbx_description
1 polymer ?
#
loop_
_entity_poly.entity_id
_entity_poly.type
_entity_poly.pdbx_seq_one_letter_code
_entity_poly.pdbx_strand_id
1 'polypeptide(L)'
;MKTTSVIVIAVVVIAIIAGSILAYTYLATPNSTSSSNLTPTTLNGAGGTLVNPLMQEWIPAYNLQTPEIHVTYNPVGSGTGIQNFQAQTVDFGESDAPMTVDQYSNLPSGTTALTIPISASAVVPAYNLKLINGSLCQSGLNFTGSVLADIFLGTITKWNDPAIAALQSSDVAAQLPDQTIITVHRSDGSGTMFAFTDYLSQSSSQWASQVGKGTSVQWPNPGGVAI
;
A
#
# COMPACT_ATOMS: atom_id res chain seq x y z
N MET A 1 33.02 -14.10 -5.83
CA MET A 1 31.63 -13.64 -5.61
C MET A 1 30.61 -14.10 -6.66
N LYS A 2 30.98 -14.45 -7.90
CA LYS A 2 29.98 -14.85 -8.93
C LYS A 2 29.53 -16.32 -8.87
N THR A 3 30.36 -17.23 -8.38
CA THR A 3 30.06 -18.69 -8.36
C THR A 3 29.09 -19.10 -7.25
N THR A 4 29.14 -18.43 -6.09
CA THR A 4 28.27 -18.73 -4.95
C THR A 4 26.82 -18.32 -5.20
N SER A 5 26.58 -17.20 -5.89
CA SER A 5 25.22 -16.71 -6.21
C SER A 5 24.48 -17.58 -7.22
N VAL A 6 25.20 -18.20 -8.17
CA VAL A 6 24.60 -19.10 -9.17
C VAL A 6 24.14 -20.42 -8.55
N ILE A 7 24.89 -20.93 -7.56
CA ILE A 7 24.54 -22.17 -6.84
C ILE A 7 23.29 -21.96 -5.96
N VAL A 8 23.15 -20.79 -5.32
CA VAL A 8 21.97 -20.49 -4.50
C VAL A 8 20.70 -20.36 -5.36
N ILE A 9 20.79 -19.74 -6.54
CA ILE A 9 19.63 -19.61 -7.45
C ILE A 9 19.23 -20.99 -8.02
N ALA A 10 20.19 -21.85 -8.38
CA ALA A 10 19.88 -23.19 -8.89
C ALA A 10 19.21 -24.11 -7.84
N VAL A 11 19.61 -24.01 -6.57
CA VAL A 11 19.03 -24.80 -5.47
C VAL A 11 17.60 -24.35 -5.13
N VAL A 12 17.31 -23.04 -5.20
CA VAL A 12 15.95 -22.52 -4.96
C VAL A 12 14.99 -22.92 -6.07
N VAL A 13 15.41 -22.94 -7.33
CA VAL A 13 14.55 -23.35 -8.46
C VAL A 13 14.25 -24.85 -8.44
N ILE A 14 15.19 -25.70 -8.04
CA ILE A 14 14.97 -27.15 -7.93
C ILE A 14 14.05 -27.49 -6.75
N ALA A 15 14.10 -26.75 -5.64
CA ALA A 15 13.19 -26.93 -4.51
C ALA A 15 11.73 -26.57 -4.87
N ILE A 16 11.52 -25.58 -5.73
CA ILE A 16 10.18 -25.19 -6.21
C ILE A 16 9.60 -26.24 -7.17
N ILE A 17 10.42 -26.86 -8.01
CA ILE A 17 9.99 -27.91 -8.97
C ILE A 17 9.74 -29.26 -8.26
N ALA A 18 10.54 -29.62 -7.25
CA ALA A 18 10.31 -30.84 -6.47
C ALA A 18 9.07 -30.73 -5.57
N GLY A 19 8.79 -29.54 -5.01
CA GLY A 19 7.57 -29.28 -4.24
C GLY A 19 6.29 -29.31 -5.09
N SER A 20 6.36 -28.92 -6.36
CA SER A 20 5.20 -28.90 -7.26
C SER A 20 4.86 -30.28 -7.86
N ILE A 21 5.83 -31.18 -7.99
CA ILE A 21 5.58 -32.58 -8.43
C ILE A 21 4.98 -33.43 -7.29
N LEU A 22 5.38 -33.21 -6.03
CA LEU A 22 4.78 -33.86 -4.86
C LEU A 22 3.35 -33.38 -4.57
N ALA A 23 3.04 -32.12 -4.90
CA ALA A 23 1.68 -31.59 -4.80
C ALA A 23 0.73 -32.19 -5.86
N TYR A 24 1.23 -32.51 -7.06
CA TYR A 24 0.41 -33.07 -8.13
C TYR A 24 -0.06 -34.51 -7.87
N THR A 25 0.76 -35.34 -7.20
CA THR A 25 0.39 -36.74 -6.88
C THR A 25 -0.55 -36.87 -5.69
N TYR A 26 -0.63 -35.87 -4.80
CA TYR A 26 -1.56 -35.89 -3.67
C TYR A 26 -3.00 -35.49 -4.08
N LEU A 27 -3.17 -34.84 -5.23
CA LEU A 27 -4.47 -34.39 -5.75
C LEU A 27 -5.19 -35.44 -6.62
N ALA A 28 -4.57 -36.60 -6.87
CA ALA A 28 -5.10 -37.62 -7.79
C ALA A 28 -5.83 -38.79 -7.11
N THR A 29 -5.90 -38.83 -5.77
CA THR A 29 -6.76 -39.79 -5.06
C THR A 29 -8.15 -39.17 -4.87
N PRO A 30 -9.22 -39.76 -5.43
CA PRO A 30 -10.58 -39.32 -5.14
C PRO A 30 -10.88 -39.71 -3.68
N ASN A 31 -10.59 -38.81 -2.75
CA ASN A 31 -11.13 -38.92 -1.39
C ASN A 31 -12.64 -38.86 -1.53
N SER A 32 -13.32 -39.93 -1.10
CA SER A 32 -14.77 -39.95 -0.93
C SER A 32 -15.15 -38.74 -0.07
N THR A 33 -15.77 -37.74 -0.68
CA THR A 33 -16.22 -36.53 -0.01
C THR A 33 -17.33 -36.93 0.95
N SER A 34 -16.97 -37.04 2.22
CA SER A 34 -17.96 -36.87 3.28
C SER A 34 -18.49 -35.46 3.11
N SER A 35 -19.73 -35.33 2.64
CA SER A 35 -20.42 -34.04 2.58
C SER A 35 -20.58 -33.53 4.01
N SER A 36 -19.57 -32.83 4.51
CA SER A 36 -19.72 -32.02 5.72
C SER A 36 -20.82 -31.02 5.41
N ASN A 37 -21.94 -31.10 6.13
CA ASN A 37 -22.96 -30.05 6.17
C ASN A 37 -22.33 -28.80 6.83
N LEU A 38 -21.41 -28.15 6.13
CA LEU A 38 -20.88 -26.86 6.55
C LEU A 38 -21.99 -25.85 6.35
N THR A 39 -22.42 -25.23 7.44
CA THR A 39 -23.31 -24.07 7.35
C THR A 39 -22.57 -22.98 6.58
N PRO A 40 -23.16 -22.44 5.48
CA PRO A 40 -22.54 -21.33 4.76
C PRO A 40 -22.13 -20.24 5.74
N THR A 41 -20.84 -19.88 5.72
CA THR A 41 -20.26 -18.92 6.65
C THR A 41 -19.80 -17.70 5.90
N THR A 42 -20.19 -16.51 6.39
CA THR A 42 -19.73 -15.25 5.82
C THR A 42 -18.53 -14.74 6.60
N LEU A 43 -17.44 -14.42 5.89
CA LEU A 43 -16.28 -13.70 6.42
C LEU A 43 -16.36 -12.24 5.94
N ASN A 44 -16.53 -11.33 6.89
CA ASN A 44 -16.64 -9.91 6.63
C ASN A 44 -15.30 -9.22 6.84
N GLY A 45 -14.82 -8.55 5.81
CA GLY A 45 -13.62 -7.74 5.85
C GLY A 45 -13.90 -6.26 5.64
N ALA A 46 -13.06 -5.40 6.22
CA ALA A 46 -13.02 -3.99 5.88
C ALA A 46 -11.61 -3.43 6.02
N GLY A 47 -11.25 -2.42 5.23
CA GLY A 47 -9.93 -1.83 5.36
C GLY A 47 -9.44 -1.01 4.19
N GLY A 48 -8.14 -1.09 3.95
CA GLY A 48 -7.42 -0.33 2.94
C GLY A 48 -8.05 -0.40 1.56
N THR A 49 -8.05 0.76 0.92
CA THR A 49 -8.57 0.90 -0.45
C THR A 49 -7.53 0.42 -1.48
N LEU A 50 -6.25 0.31 -1.10
CA LEU A 50 -5.16 -0.08 -1.99
C LEU A 50 -5.31 -1.53 -2.47
N VAL A 51 -5.67 -2.45 -1.58
CA VAL A 51 -5.88 -3.87 -1.92
C VAL A 51 -7.20 -4.14 -2.65
N ASN A 52 -8.12 -3.17 -2.68
CA ASN A 52 -9.48 -3.39 -3.18
C ASN A 52 -9.55 -4.00 -4.59
N PRO A 53 -8.72 -3.60 -5.57
CA PRO A 53 -8.69 -4.26 -6.88
C PRO A 53 -8.29 -5.74 -6.80
N LEU A 54 -7.37 -6.11 -5.90
CA LEU A 54 -7.02 -7.53 -5.66
C LEU A 54 -8.17 -8.28 -5.01
N MET A 55 -8.86 -7.67 -4.02
CA MET A 55 -10.03 -8.29 -3.38
C MET A 55 -11.17 -8.55 -4.37
N GLN A 56 -11.38 -7.65 -5.33
CA GLN A 56 -12.37 -7.81 -6.40
C GLN A 56 -12.10 -9.00 -7.31
N GLU A 57 -10.84 -9.44 -7.43
CA GLU A 57 -10.46 -10.65 -8.19
C GLU A 57 -10.43 -11.90 -7.30
N TRP A 58 -9.85 -11.79 -6.10
CA TRP A 58 -9.66 -12.92 -5.19
C TRP A 58 -10.97 -13.45 -4.63
N ILE A 59 -11.90 -12.58 -4.24
CA ILE A 59 -13.16 -12.99 -3.60
C ILE A 59 -14.02 -13.82 -4.56
N PRO A 60 -14.30 -13.38 -5.81
CA PRO A 60 -15.03 -14.21 -6.76
C PRO A 60 -14.31 -15.53 -7.06
N ALA A 61 -12.99 -15.51 -7.25
CA ALA A 61 -12.21 -16.71 -7.54
C ALA A 61 -12.22 -17.71 -6.38
N TYR A 62 -12.19 -17.23 -5.13
CA TYR A 62 -12.26 -18.06 -3.94
C TYR A 62 -13.65 -18.66 -3.73
N ASN A 63 -14.71 -17.85 -3.86
CA ASN A 63 -16.10 -18.30 -3.70
C ASN A 63 -16.48 -19.38 -4.74
N LEU A 64 -15.87 -19.38 -5.94
CA LEU A 64 -16.05 -20.45 -6.93
C LEU A 64 -15.44 -21.79 -6.50
N GLN A 65 -14.35 -21.77 -5.73
CA GLN A 65 -13.66 -22.96 -5.25
C GLN A 65 -14.16 -23.44 -3.88
N THR A 66 -14.75 -22.54 -3.10
CA THR A 66 -15.22 -22.80 -1.74
C THR A 66 -16.59 -22.16 -1.55
N PRO A 67 -17.66 -22.72 -2.16
CA PRO A 67 -18.98 -22.12 -2.16
C PRO A 67 -19.63 -22.05 -0.78
N GLU A 68 -19.12 -22.80 0.21
CA GLU A 68 -19.58 -22.77 1.60
C GLU A 68 -19.06 -21.56 2.38
N ILE A 69 -18.07 -20.83 1.84
CA ILE A 69 -17.52 -19.62 2.46
C ILE A 69 -17.82 -18.43 1.56
N HIS A 70 -18.41 -17.38 2.14
CA HIS A 70 -18.70 -16.14 1.45
C HIS A 70 -17.85 -15.02 2.02
N VAL A 71 -16.90 -14.51 1.24
CA VAL A 71 -16.10 -13.36 1.67
C VAL A 71 -16.76 -12.07 1.20
N THR A 72 -16.89 -11.09 2.09
CA THR A 72 -17.26 -9.71 1.76
C THR A 72 -16.12 -8.77 2.14
N TYR A 73 -15.93 -7.68 1.40
CA TYR A 73 -14.89 -6.69 1.69
C TYR A 73 -15.39 -5.27 1.46
N ASN A 74 -15.23 -4.41 2.47
CA ASN A 74 -15.59 -3.00 2.41
C ASN A 74 -14.34 -2.08 2.38
N PRO A 75 -14.05 -1.40 1.27
CA PRO A 75 -12.85 -0.57 1.12
C PRO A 75 -13.05 0.83 1.76
N VAL A 76 -12.79 0.95 3.06
CA VAL A 76 -13.08 2.13 3.90
C VAL A 76 -11.84 2.87 4.40
N GLY A 77 -10.65 2.46 3.97
CA GLY A 77 -9.37 2.96 4.47
C GLY A 77 -8.85 2.13 5.65
N SER A 78 -7.52 2.04 5.74
CA SER A 78 -6.82 1.19 6.70
C SER A 78 -7.08 1.58 8.16
N GLY A 79 -7.23 2.88 8.44
CA GLY A 79 -7.57 3.36 9.78
C GLY A 79 -8.93 2.84 10.25
N THR A 80 -9.94 2.93 9.38
CA THR A 80 -11.28 2.39 9.64
C THR A 80 -11.27 0.87 9.73
N GLY A 81 -10.46 0.18 8.91
CA GLY A 81 -10.26 -1.27 8.99
C GLY A 81 -9.74 -1.72 10.35
N ILE A 82 -8.70 -1.05 10.87
CA ILE A 82 -8.17 -1.30 12.22
C ILE A 82 -9.26 -1.07 13.27
N GLN A 83 -10.00 0.04 13.20
CA GLN A 83 -11.06 0.35 14.16
C GLN A 83 -12.19 -0.69 14.14
N ASN A 84 -12.65 -1.10 12.96
CA ASN A 84 -13.70 -2.10 12.81
C ASN A 84 -13.24 -3.46 13.37
N PHE A 85 -11.98 -3.84 13.12
CA PHE A 85 -11.40 -5.06 13.65
C PHE A 85 -11.31 -5.02 15.19
N GLN A 86 -10.85 -3.91 15.76
CA GLN A 86 -10.81 -3.73 17.22
C GLN A 86 -12.21 -3.77 17.85
N ALA A 87 -13.21 -3.21 17.17
CA ALA A 87 -14.61 -3.21 17.60
C ALA A 87 -15.32 -4.56 17.34
N GLN A 88 -14.64 -5.54 16.74
CA GLN A 88 -15.20 -6.84 16.36
C GLN A 88 -16.45 -6.74 15.46
N THR A 89 -16.51 -5.70 14.63
CA THR A 89 -17.60 -5.52 13.64
C THR A 89 -17.31 -6.20 12.31
N VAL A 90 -16.06 -6.65 12.12
CA VAL A 90 -15.57 -7.42 10.97
C VAL A 90 -14.70 -8.57 11.47
N ASP A 91 -14.63 -9.65 10.70
CA ASP A 91 -13.82 -10.83 10.97
C ASP A 91 -12.33 -10.56 10.71
N PHE A 92 -12.02 -9.67 9.75
CA PHE A 92 -10.66 -9.22 9.48
C PHE A 92 -10.60 -7.74 9.08
N GLY A 93 -9.55 -7.05 9.56
CA GLY A 93 -9.21 -5.70 9.16
C GLY A 93 -8.01 -5.71 8.23
N GLU A 94 -8.12 -5.09 7.05
CA GLU A 94 -6.97 -4.91 6.16
C GLU A 94 -6.33 -3.53 6.37
N SER A 95 -5.00 -3.48 6.36
CA SER A 95 -4.25 -2.24 6.56
C SER A 95 -2.87 -2.27 5.92
N ASP A 96 -2.54 -1.21 5.16
CA ASP A 96 -1.17 -0.94 4.70
C ASP A 96 -0.31 -0.24 5.76
N ALA A 97 -0.87 0.03 6.95
CA ALA A 97 -0.15 0.51 8.12
C ALA A 97 -0.10 -0.59 9.19
N PRO A 98 1.05 -0.82 9.85
CA PRO A 98 1.08 -1.70 11.00
C PRO A 98 0.22 -1.09 12.13
N MET A 99 -0.45 -1.95 12.89
CA MET A 99 -1.11 -1.50 14.12
C MET A 99 -0.05 -0.99 15.11
N THR A 100 -0.35 0.12 15.79
CA THR A 100 0.50 0.65 16.86
C THR A 100 0.36 -0.18 18.14
N VAL A 101 1.31 -0.03 19.06
CA VAL A 101 1.24 -0.69 20.39
C VAL A 101 -0.07 -0.35 21.11
N ASP A 102 -0.51 0.91 21.03
CA ASP A 102 -1.76 1.36 21.63
C ASP A 102 -2.96 0.70 20.95
N GLN A 103 -2.93 0.54 19.62
CA GLN A 103 -3.99 -0.16 18.90
C GLN A 103 -4.06 -1.64 19.27
N TYR A 104 -2.93 -2.33 19.45
CA TYR A 104 -2.96 -3.69 20.00
C TYR A 104 -3.49 -3.73 21.44
N SER A 105 -3.15 -2.74 22.25
CA SER A 105 -3.59 -2.66 23.65
C SER A 105 -5.10 -2.38 23.79
N ASN A 106 -5.71 -1.78 22.76
CA ASN A 106 -7.15 -1.49 22.72
C ASN A 106 -8.02 -2.68 22.25
N LEU A 107 -7.43 -3.85 21.96
CA LEU A 107 -8.20 -5.03 21.61
C LEU A 107 -9.03 -5.53 22.81
N PRO A 108 -10.22 -6.10 22.59
CA PRO A 108 -11.02 -6.67 23.68
C PRO A 108 -10.24 -7.76 24.43
N SER A 109 -10.40 -7.80 25.75
CA SER A 109 -9.73 -8.78 26.61
C SER A 109 -9.96 -10.22 26.11
N GLY A 110 -8.89 -10.99 25.99
CA GLY A 110 -8.92 -12.36 25.47
C GLY A 110 -8.82 -12.47 23.94
N THR A 111 -8.75 -11.35 23.22
CA THR A 111 -8.52 -11.33 21.77
C THR A 111 -7.02 -11.36 21.46
N THR A 112 -6.63 -12.10 20.43
CA THR A 112 -5.29 -12.03 19.84
C THR A 112 -5.42 -11.57 18.39
N ALA A 113 -4.67 -10.53 18.02
CA ALA A 113 -4.58 -10.09 16.64
C ALA A 113 -3.33 -10.68 15.98
N LEU A 114 -3.49 -11.23 14.78
CA LEU A 114 -2.39 -11.66 13.94
C LEU A 114 -2.32 -10.73 12.72
N THR A 115 -1.13 -10.23 12.42
CA THR A 115 -0.88 -9.46 11.20
C THR A 115 -0.22 -10.37 10.18
N ILE A 116 -0.94 -10.61 9.08
CA ILE A 116 -0.53 -11.55 8.04
C ILE A 116 -0.31 -10.74 6.74
N PRO A 117 0.92 -10.67 6.22
CA PRO A 117 1.16 -10.05 4.92
C PRO A 117 0.49 -10.86 3.81
N ILE A 118 -0.35 -10.21 2.99
CA ILE A 118 -1.09 -10.86 1.89
C ILE A 118 -0.58 -10.47 0.51
N SER A 119 0.04 -9.29 0.39
CA SER A 119 0.60 -8.77 -0.86
C SER A 119 1.68 -7.73 -0.55
N ALA A 120 2.37 -7.28 -1.59
CA ALA A 120 3.26 -6.12 -1.54
C ALA A 120 2.82 -5.12 -2.62
N SER A 121 2.84 -3.84 -2.29
CA SER A 121 2.42 -2.76 -3.20
C SER A 121 3.38 -1.57 -3.08
N ALA A 122 3.48 -0.80 -4.16
CA ALA A 122 4.28 0.43 -4.20
C ALA A 122 3.35 1.64 -4.20
N VAL A 123 3.76 2.69 -3.47
CA VAL A 123 3.11 4.00 -3.48
C VAL A 123 3.98 4.95 -4.27
N VAL A 124 3.39 5.65 -5.25
CA VAL A 124 4.09 6.61 -6.10
C VAL A 124 3.45 8.00 -5.97
N PRO A 125 4.26 9.08 -5.95
CA PRO A 125 3.70 10.42 -6.09
C PRO A 125 3.14 10.57 -7.50
N ALA A 126 1.88 11.00 -7.60
CA ALA A 126 1.25 11.36 -8.85
C ALA A 126 1.08 12.88 -8.91
N TYR A 127 1.13 13.44 -10.11
CA TYR A 127 1.00 14.88 -10.33
C TYR A 127 0.28 15.16 -11.65
N ASN A 128 -0.30 16.36 -11.75
CA ASN A 128 -0.96 16.84 -12.95
C ASN A 128 -0.20 18.05 -13.50
N LEU A 129 0.65 17.80 -14.49
CA LEU A 129 1.40 18.81 -15.21
C LEU A 129 1.22 18.64 -16.71
N LYS A 130 0.94 19.75 -17.39
CA LYS A 130 1.06 19.82 -18.85
C LYS A 130 2.39 20.48 -19.17
N LEU A 131 3.32 19.75 -19.78
CA LEU A 131 4.56 20.34 -20.25
C LEU A 131 4.32 21.22 -21.49
N ILE A 132 5.11 22.27 -21.64
CA ILE A 132 5.11 23.18 -22.80
C ILE A 132 5.73 22.40 -23.96
N ASN A 133 4.88 21.65 -24.69
CA ASN A 133 5.07 20.96 -25.98
C ASN A 133 4.19 19.69 -26.13
N GLY A 134 3.21 19.50 -25.24
CA GLY A 134 2.10 18.57 -25.48
C GLY A 134 2.32 17.12 -25.08
N SER A 135 3.52 16.75 -24.62
CA SER A 135 3.79 15.43 -24.06
C SER A 135 4.60 15.53 -22.79
N LEU A 136 4.14 14.87 -21.73
CA LEU A 136 4.93 14.54 -20.55
C LEU A 136 6.20 13.79 -20.99
N CYS A 137 7.30 13.94 -20.24
CA CYS A 137 8.38 12.96 -20.30
C CYS A 137 7.75 11.56 -20.12
N GLN A 138 8.00 10.63 -21.05
CA GLN A 138 7.42 9.26 -20.95
C GLN A 138 7.76 8.58 -19.61
N SER A 139 8.86 9.01 -18.98
CA SER A 139 9.36 8.47 -17.71
C SER A 139 8.86 9.21 -16.47
N GLY A 140 8.14 10.33 -16.63
CA GLY A 140 7.75 11.21 -15.52
C GLY A 140 8.88 12.11 -14.99
N LEU A 141 8.59 12.90 -13.96
CA LEU A 141 9.55 13.74 -13.23
C LEU A 141 10.21 12.92 -12.12
N ASN A 142 11.50 13.16 -11.92
CA ASN A 142 12.26 12.57 -10.82
C ASN A 142 12.10 13.39 -9.54
N PHE A 143 12.00 12.71 -8.41
CA PHE A 143 12.01 13.33 -7.09
C PHE A 143 12.90 12.55 -6.13
N THR A 144 13.51 13.26 -5.19
CA THR A 144 14.04 12.67 -3.96
C THR A 144 13.00 12.81 -2.85
N GLY A 145 13.11 12.00 -1.79
CA GLY A 145 12.23 12.12 -0.63
C GLY A 145 12.35 13.46 0.08
N SER A 146 13.53 14.10 0.06
CA SER A 146 13.71 15.45 0.62
C SER A 146 12.96 16.50 -0.20
N VAL A 147 13.01 16.46 -1.53
CA VAL A 147 12.26 17.40 -2.39
C VAL A 147 10.75 17.19 -2.22
N LEU A 148 10.28 15.94 -2.11
CA LEU A 148 8.87 15.68 -1.79
C LEU A 148 8.49 16.23 -0.42
N ALA A 149 9.32 16.04 0.60
CA ALA A 149 9.07 16.61 1.92
C ALA A 149 8.97 18.15 1.86
N ASP A 150 9.87 18.81 1.14
CA ASP A 150 9.87 20.28 0.99
C ASP A 150 8.64 20.79 0.23
N ILE A 151 8.14 20.04 -0.75
CA ILE A 151 6.87 20.32 -1.43
C ILE A 151 5.69 20.25 -0.44
N PHE A 152 5.60 19.18 0.34
CA PHE A 152 4.50 18.99 1.30
C PHE A 152 4.63 19.87 2.56
N LEU A 153 5.83 20.34 2.90
CA LEU A 153 6.08 21.40 3.89
C LEU A 153 5.71 22.80 3.37
N GLY A 154 5.50 22.97 2.06
CA GLY A 154 5.25 24.26 1.43
C GLY A 154 6.49 25.14 1.27
N THR A 155 7.69 24.55 1.39
CA THR A 155 8.97 25.24 1.11
C THR A 155 9.17 25.35 -0.39
N ILE A 156 8.92 24.26 -1.13
CA ILE A 156 8.86 24.26 -2.59
C ILE A 156 7.42 24.47 -3.02
N THR A 157 7.14 25.59 -3.68
CA THR A 157 5.75 26.02 -4.00
C THR A 157 5.46 26.09 -5.49
N LYS A 158 6.47 25.93 -6.36
CA LYS A 158 6.31 26.00 -7.81
C LYS A 158 7.03 24.86 -8.51
N TRP A 159 6.52 24.48 -9.68
CA TRP A 159 7.05 23.36 -10.45
C TRP A 159 8.41 23.60 -11.10
N ASN A 160 8.76 24.86 -11.39
CA ASN A 160 10.07 25.27 -11.90
C ASN A 160 11.10 25.55 -10.80
N ASP A 161 10.85 25.13 -9.55
CA ASP A 161 11.79 25.32 -8.45
C ASP A 161 13.17 24.69 -8.79
N PRO A 162 14.29 25.37 -8.48
CA PRO A 162 15.62 24.85 -8.76
C PRO A 162 15.90 23.45 -8.20
N ALA A 163 15.33 23.10 -7.04
CA ALA A 163 15.50 21.78 -6.44
C ALA A 163 14.79 20.69 -7.24
N ILE A 164 13.63 20.99 -7.85
CA ILE A 164 12.95 20.07 -8.78
C ILE A 164 13.73 20.00 -10.10
N ALA A 165 14.12 21.15 -10.66
CA ALA A 165 14.82 21.24 -11.94
C ALA A 165 16.17 20.50 -11.93
N ALA A 166 16.91 20.55 -10.82
CA ALA A 166 18.21 19.88 -10.68
C ALA A 166 18.12 18.34 -10.73
N LEU A 167 16.94 17.76 -10.54
CA LEU A 167 16.71 16.31 -10.62
C LEU A 167 16.29 15.85 -12.03
N GLN A 168 16.09 16.78 -12.96
CA GLN A 168 15.66 16.46 -14.31
C GLN A 168 16.81 16.56 -15.30
N SER A 169 16.65 15.95 -16.47
CA SER A 169 17.51 16.24 -17.62
C SER A 169 17.33 17.70 -18.05
N SER A 170 18.33 18.28 -18.73
CA SER A 170 18.33 19.70 -19.08
C SER A 170 17.14 20.12 -19.97
N ASP A 171 16.70 19.24 -20.85
CA ASP A 171 15.55 19.46 -21.73
C ASP A 171 14.22 19.46 -20.97
N VAL A 172 14.06 18.61 -19.95
CA VAL A 172 12.88 18.59 -19.08
C VAL A 172 12.89 19.78 -18.13
N ALA A 173 14.03 20.08 -17.51
CA ALA A 173 14.19 21.22 -16.61
C ALA A 173 13.81 22.55 -17.29
N ALA A 174 14.19 22.74 -18.56
CA ALA A 174 13.86 23.94 -19.33
C ALA A 174 12.36 24.10 -19.65
N GLN A 175 11.57 23.03 -19.51
CA GLN A 175 10.13 23.02 -19.80
C GLN A 175 9.25 23.08 -18.55
N LEU A 176 9.84 23.09 -17.34
CA LEU A 176 9.07 23.16 -16.10
C LEU A 176 8.31 24.50 -16.02
N PRO A 177 6.99 24.48 -15.80
CA PRO A 177 6.19 25.70 -15.79
C PRO A 177 6.34 26.47 -14.47
N ASP A 178 6.18 27.78 -14.53
CA ASP A 178 6.04 28.66 -13.35
C ASP A 178 4.64 28.53 -12.71
N GLN A 179 4.19 27.30 -12.48
CA GLN A 179 2.88 26.99 -11.93
C GLN A 179 3.00 26.63 -10.45
N THR A 180 2.10 27.18 -9.62
CA THR A 180 1.99 26.83 -8.20
C THR A 180 1.65 25.35 -8.02
N ILE A 181 2.35 24.70 -7.11
CA ILE A 181 2.08 23.33 -6.67
C ILE A 181 0.92 23.36 -5.67
N ILE A 182 -0.10 22.57 -5.95
CA ILE A 182 -1.19 22.29 -5.02
C ILE A 182 -0.98 20.85 -4.54
N THR A 183 -0.69 20.69 -3.27
CA THR A 183 -0.52 19.36 -2.67
C THR A 183 -1.89 18.73 -2.44
N VAL A 184 -1.96 17.42 -2.64
CA VAL A 184 -3.19 16.65 -2.41
C VAL A 184 -2.86 15.49 -1.48
N HIS A 185 -3.68 15.30 -0.46
CA HIS A 185 -3.54 14.19 0.48
C HIS A 185 -4.89 13.57 0.79
N ARG A 186 -4.86 12.38 1.40
CA ARG A 186 -6.07 11.69 1.84
C ARG A 186 -6.67 12.41 3.05
N SER A 187 -8.00 12.50 3.07
CA SER A 187 -8.79 13.03 4.18
C SER A 187 -9.10 11.97 5.24
N ASP A 188 -9.18 10.71 4.83
CA ASP A 188 -9.49 9.56 5.67
C ASP A 188 -8.24 8.85 6.22
N GLY A 189 -8.43 7.99 7.22
CA GLY A 189 -7.38 7.17 7.81
C GLY A 189 -6.81 6.16 6.81
N SER A 190 -5.64 6.45 6.24
CA SER A 190 -5.11 5.76 5.07
C SER A 190 -3.75 5.11 5.31
N GLY A 191 -3.62 3.81 5.02
CA GLY A 191 -2.34 3.11 5.05
C GLY A 191 -1.39 3.57 3.93
N THR A 192 -1.93 3.94 2.76
CA THR A 192 -1.15 4.60 1.70
C THR A 192 -0.51 5.90 2.20
N MET A 193 -1.25 6.68 2.99
CA MET A 193 -0.72 7.90 3.63
C MET A 193 0.32 7.59 4.71
N PHE A 194 0.14 6.51 5.47
CA PHE A 194 1.19 6.04 6.39
C PHE A 194 2.49 5.72 5.64
N ALA A 195 2.42 4.92 4.58
CA ALA A 195 3.61 4.58 3.78
C ALA A 195 4.31 5.82 3.21
N PHE A 196 3.54 6.78 2.70
CA PHE A 196 4.09 8.03 2.17
C PHE A 196 4.73 8.90 3.24
N THR A 197 4.05 9.14 4.37
CA THR A 197 4.56 9.99 5.46
C THR A 197 5.72 9.35 6.23
N ASP A 198 5.77 8.02 6.30
CA ASP A 198 6.92 7.28 6.80
C ASP A 198 8.14 7.48 5.90
N TYR A 199 7.97 7.38 4.58
CA TYR A 199 9.03 7.67 3.62
C TYR A 199 9.56 9.11 3.73
N LEU A 200 8.67 10.10 3.87
CA LEU A 200 9.07 11.50 4.09
C LEU A 200 9.81 11.69 5.41
N SER A 201 9.36 11.04 6.49
CA SER A 201 10.04 11.09 7.80
C SER A 201 11.45 10.50 7.76
N GLN A 202 11.65 9.44 6.97
CA GLN A 202 12.98 8.86 6.77
C GLN A 202 13.88 9.73 5.87
N SER A 203 13.28 10.52 5.00
CA SER A 203 14.00 11.32 4.00
C SER A 203 14.28 12.77 4.42
N SER A 204 13.58 13.28 5.43
CA SER A 204 13.70 14.66 5.92
C SER A 204 13.54 14.72 7.43
N SER A 205 14.59 15.17 8.11
CA SER A 205 14.57 15.40 9.57
C SER A 205 13.57 16.49 9.96
N GLN A 206 13.41 17.51 9.12
CA GLN A 206 12.41 18.56 9.34
C GLN A 206 11.00 17.97 9.29
N TRP A 207 10.67 17.16 8.27
CA TRP A 207 9.40 16.45 8.20
C TRP A 207 9.17 15.57 9.43
N ALA A 208 10.14 14.74 9.78
CA ALA A 208 10.05 13.83 10.92
C ALA A 208 9.77 14.57 12.23
N SER A 209 10.36 15.76 12.42
CA SER A 209 10.19 16.55 13.63
C SER A 209 8.88 17.36 13.68
N GLN A 210 8.37 17.82 12.53
CA GLN A 210 7.21 18.71 12.48
C GLN A 210 5.89 17.99 12.21
N VAL A 211 5.93 16.92 11.39
CA VAL A 211 4.73 16.23 10.91
C VAL A 211 4.75 14.76 11.34
N GLY A 212 5.87 14.08 11.15
CA GLY A 212 6.02 12.65 11.44
C GLY A 212 5.25 11.76 10.46
N LYS A 213 4.80 10.60 10.96
CA LYS A 213 4.14 9.57 10.15
C LYS A 213 2.86 9.07 10.80
N GLY A 214 1.90 8.67 9.99
CA GLY A 214 0.63 8.15 10.48
C GLY A 214 -0.35 7.85 9.36
N THR A 215 -1.40 7.09 9.70
CA THR A 215 -2.58 6.95 8.84
C THR A 215 -3.39 8.25 8.76
N SER A 216 -3.08 9.23 9.61
CA SER A 216 -3.49 10.63 9.59
C SER A 216 -2.37 11.48 10.20
N VAL A 217 -2.09 12.66 9.64
CA VAL A 217 -1.09 13.61 10.15
C VAL A 217 -1.63 15.04 10.04
N GLN A 218 -1.06 15.97 10.82
CA GLN A 218 -1.38 17.38 10.71
C GLN A 218 -0.57 18.00 9.56
N TRP A 219 -1.22 18.19 8.41
CA TRP A 219 -0.56 18.73 7.23
C TRP A 219 -0.22 20.22 7.40
N PRO A 220 1.05 20.62 7.18
CA PRO A 220 1.52 21.97 7.49
C PRO A 220 1.16 23.01 6.42
N ASN A 221 0.78 22.59 5.21
CA ASN A 221 0.53 23.48 4.08
C ASN A 221 -0.97 23.83 3.96
N PRO A 222 -1.39 25.07 4.31
CA PRO A 222 -2.79 25.51 4.23
C PRO A 222 -3.33 25.60 2.79
N GLY A 223 -2.46 25.55 1.76
CA GLY A 223 -2.86 25.48 0.35
C GLY A 223 -3.10 24.05 -0.18
N GLY A 224 -2.86 23.03 0.64
CA GLY A 224 -3.12 21.63 0.29
C GLY A 224 -4.60 21.28 0.31
N VAL A 225 -5.00 20.27 -0.47
CA VAL A 225 -6.38 19.79 -0.55
C VAL A 225 -6.45 18.36 -0.01
N ALA A 226 -7.40 18.12 0.90
CA ALA A 226 -7.76 16.79 1.36
C ALA A 226 -8.85 16.20 0.46
N ILE A 227 -8.69 14.94 0.03
CA ILE A 227 -9.68 14.22 -0.80
C ILE A 227 -10.10 12.88 -0.19
#